data_AF-A0A1X1TZJ7-F1
#
_entry.id   AF-A0A1X1TZJ7-F1
#
_cell.length_a   1.000
_cell.length_b   1.000
_cell.length_c   1.000
_cell.angle_alpha   90.00
_cell.angle_beta   90.00
_cell.angle_gamma   90.00
#
_symmetry.space_group_name_H-M   'P 1'
#
loop_
_entity.id
_entity.type
_entity.pdbx_description
1 polymer ?
#
loop_
_entity_poly.entity_id
_entity_poly.type
_entity_poly.pdbx_seq_one_letter_code
_entity_poly.pdbx_strand_id
1 'polypeptide(L)' 'MRDELGLPDVSSHSFRKSVATLIDDSGLSARIGADQLGHARPSMTQDVYMNRGRVHAQVADILDRAVGINDE' A
#
# COMPACT_ATOMS: atom_id res chain seq x y z
N MET A 1 -0.29 -28.62 9.43
CA MET A 1 0.53 -27.80 8.50
C MET A 1 0.61 -26.32 8.87
N ARG A 2 -0.46 -25.49 8.84
CA ARG A 2 -0.32 -24.05 9.21
C ARG A 2 0.06 -23.83 10.68
N ASP A 3 -0.58 -24.58 11.58
CA ASP A 3 -0.29 -24.52 13.03
C ASP A 3 1.11 -25.05 13.37
N GLU A 4 1.56 -26.10 12.68
CA GLU A 4 2.92 -26.65 12.79
C GLU A 4 3.99 -25.64 12.35
N LEU A 5 3.65 -24.71 11.45
CA LEU A 5 4.52 -23.62 11.01
C LEU A 5 4.40 -22.36 11.90
N GLY A 6 3.58 -22.39 12.96
CA GLY A 6 3.35 -21.24 13.84
C GLY A 6 2.57 -20.11 13.18
N LEU A 7 1.74 -20.42 12.17
CA LEU A 7 0.98 -19.45 11.38
C LEU A 7 -0.54 -19.69 11.47
N PRO A 8 -1.14 -19.70 12.67
CA PRO A 8 -2.54 -20.09 12.86
C PRO A 8 -3.52 -19.14 12.15
N ASP A 9 -3.17 -17.86 12.03
CA ASP A 9 -4.05 -16.83 11.45
C ASP A 9 -3.91 -16.67 9.93
N VAL A 10 -3.00 -17.43 9.30
CA VAL A 10 -2.83 -17.38 7.85
C VAL A 10 -4.05 -18.00 7.18
N SER A 11 -4.65 -17.20 6.30
CA SER A 11 -5.84 -17.53 5.51
C SER A 11 -5.70 -17.04 4.07
N SER A 12 -6.60 -17.46 3.18
CA SER A 12 -6.68 -16.89 1.83
C SER A 12 -6.88 -15.37 1.85
N HIS A 13 -7.54 -14.85 2.89
CA HIS A 13 -7.69 -13.41 3.08
C HIS A 13 -6.35 -12.72 3.38
N SER A 14 -5.51 -13.33 4.24
CA SER A 14 -4.17 -12.80 4.51
C SER A 14 -3.27 -12.79 3.26
N PHE A 15 -3.40 -13.80 2.39
CA PHE A 15 -2.67 -13.80 1.11
C PHE A 15 -3.12 -12.65 0.19
N ARG A 16 -4.42 -12.36 0.12
CA ARG A 16 -4.92 -11.20 -0.62
C ARG A 16 -4.38 -9.87 -0.08
N LYS A 17 -4.18 -9.76 1.23
CA LYS A 17 -3.49 -8.59 1.83
C LYS A 17 -2.04 -8.49 1.37
N SER A 18 -1.31 -9.60 1.37
CA SER A 18 0.08 -9.63 0.89
C SER A 18 0.20 -9.17 -0.56
N VAL A 19 -0.69 -9.62 -1.44
CA VAL A 19 -0.74 -9.16 -2.84
C VAL A 19 -0.99 -7.64 -2.91
N ALA A 20 -1.93 -7.13 -2.12
CA ALA A 20 -2.20 -5.70 -2.09
C ALA A 20 -1.01 -4.87 -1.59
N THR A 21 -0.28 -5.36 -0.59
CA THR A 21 0.96 -4.73 -0.10
C THR A 21 2.01 -4.64 -1.20
N LEU A 22 2.23 -5.71 -1.97
CA LEU A 22 3.19 -5.68 -3.09
C LEU A 22 2.81 -4.67 -4.18
N ILE A 23 1.53 -4.54 -4.47
CA ILE A 23 1.00 -3.56 -5.43
C ILE A 23 1.24 -2.13 -4.92
N ASP A 24 0.92 -1.87 -3.64
CA ASP A 24 1.12 -0.58 -2.97
C ASP A 24 2.61 -0.19 -2.91
N ASP A 25 3.47 -1.14 -2.52
CA ASP A 25 4.94 -0.96 -2.46
C ASP A 25 5.55 -0.65 -3.83
N SER A 26 4.92 -1.16 -4.91
CA SER A 26 5.31 -0.87 -6.29
C SER A 26 4.82 0.50 -6.79
N GLY A 27 4.08 1.26 -5.96
CA GLY A 27 3.53 2.58 -6.32
C GLY A 27 2.32 2.52 -7.25
N LEU A 28 1.71 1.35 -7.41
CA LEU A 28 0.54 1.19 -8.28
C LEU A 28 -0.74 1.68 -7.58
N SER A 29 -1.64 2.24 -8.38
CA SER A 29 -2.87 2.83 -7.84
C SER A 29 -3.82 1.81 -7.20
N ALA A 30 -4.64 2.28 -6.26
CA ALA A 30 -5.72 1.48 -5.67
C ALA A 30 -6.73 0.94 -6.71
N ARG A 31 -6.88 1.59 -7.87
CA ARG A 31 -7.71 1.10 -8.97
C ARG A 31 -7.13 -0.18 -9.56
N ILE A 32 -5.85 -0.19 -9.91
CA ILE A 32 -5.15 -1.39 -10.41
C ILE A 32 -5.22 -2.51 -9.36
N GLY A 33 -4.99 -2.17 -8.09
CA GLY A 33 -5.15 -3.14 -7.00
C GLY A 33 -6.56 -3.71 -6.89
N ALA A 34 -7.60 -2.87 -7.06
CA ALA A 34 -8.99 -3.32 -7.05
C ALA A 34 -9.31 -4.25 -8.22
N ASP A 35 -8.81 -3.97 -9.41
CA ASP A 35 -9.00 -4.83 -10.59
C ASP A 35 -8.37 -6.21 -10.35
N GLN A 36 -7.13 -6.26 -9.83
CA GLN A 36 -6.44 -7.51 -9.50
C GLN A 36 -7.16 -8.31 -8.40
N LEU A 37 -7.69 -7.61 -7.40
CA LEU A 37 -8.37 -8.24 -6.27
C LEU A 37 -9.84 -8.56 -6.60
N GLY A 38 -10.43 -7.98 -7.64
CA GLY A 38 -11.86 -8.08 -7.94
C GLY A 38 -12.73 -7.30 -6.96
N HIS A 39 -12.25 -6.16 -6.45
CA HIS A 39 -13.04 -5.27 -5.60
C HIS A 39 -13.88 -4.32 -6.47
N ALA A 40 -15.19 -4.26 -6.20
CA ALA A 40 -16.12 -3.42 -6.96
C ALA A 40 -15.85 -1.90 -6.85
N ARG A 41 -15.16 -1.47 -5.78
CA ARG A 41 -14.83 -0.06 -5.55
C ARG A 41 -13.34 0.07 -5.21
N PRO A 42 -12.57 0.93 -5.91
CA PRO A 42 -11.18 1.19 -5.59
C PRO A 42 -10.93 1.65 -4.14
N SER A 43 -11.87 2.38 -3.55
CA SER A 43 -11.77 2.83 -2.17
C SER A 43 -11.66 1.67 -1.17
N MET A 44 -12.30 0.52 -1.42
CA MET A 44 -12.14 -0.66 -0.56
C MET A 44 -10.70 -1.15 -0.55
N THR A 45 -10.04 -1.18 -1.71
CA THR A 45 -8.61 -1.54 -1.79
C THR A 45 -7.77 -0.52 -1.02
N GLN A 46 -8.01 0.76 -1.27
CA GLN A 46 -7.25 1.84 -0.64
C GLN A 46 -7.40 1.85 0.89
N ASP A 47 -8.62 1.73 1.39
CA ASP A 47 -8.94 1.94 2.81
C ASP A 47 -8.59 0.74 3.67
N VAL A 48 -8.78 -0.47 3.12
CA VAL A 48 -8.70 -1.74 3.86
C VAL A 48 -7.44 -2.52 3.50
N TYR A 49 -6.97 -2.49 2.24
CA TYR A 49 -5.90 -3.37 1.77
C TYR A 49 -4.55 -2.66 1.53
N MET A 50 -4.52 -1.34 1.39
CA MET A 50 -3.30 -0.55 1.25
C MET A 50 -2.93 0.09 2.59
N ASN A 51 -1.62 0.29 2.81
CA ASN A 51 -1.14 0.75 4.10
C ASN A 51 -1.18 2.28 4.18
N ARG A 52 -1.30 2.84 5.40
CA ARG A 52 -1.26 4.28 5.67
C ARG A 52 -0.15 4.63 6.64
N GLY A 53 0.19 5.92 6.73
CA GLY A 53 1.15 6.44 7.72
C GLY A 53 2.62 6.21 7.36
N ARG A 54 2.93 5.91 6.10
CA ARG A 54 4.32 5.86 5.63
C ARG A 54 4.88 7.26 5.43
N VAL A 55 6.14 7.44 5.80
CA VAL A 55 6.87 8.69 5.52
C VAL A 55 7.32 8.65 4.06
N HIS A 56 6.90 9.65 3.30
CA HIS A 56 7.31 9.81 1.90
C HIS A 56 8.30 10.97 1.80
N ALA A 57 9.60 10.69 1.91
CA ALA A 57 10.66 11.73 1.83
C ALA A 57 10.59 12.55 0.53
N GLN A 58 10.14 11.92 -0.55
CA GLN A 58 9.87 12.59 -1.83
C GLN A 58 8.89 13.77 -1.71
N VAL A 59 7.94 13.70 -0.77
CA VAL A 59 7.02 14.82 -0.49
C VAL A 59 7.79 16.00 0.08
N ALA A 60 8.77 15.77 0.97
CA ALA A 60 9.65 16.82 1.46
C ALA A 60 10.46 17.44 0.32
N ASP A 61 11.08 16.62 -0.54
CA ASP A 61 11.84 17.12 -1.71
C ASP A 61 10.97 17.98 -2.65
N ILE A 62 9.70 17.61 -2.84
CA ILE A 62 8.76 18.38 -3.65
C ILE A 62 8.46 19.72 -3.00
N LEU A 63 8.23 19.73 -1.68
CA LEU A 63 7.97 20.95 -0.92
C LEU A 63 9.18 21.88 -0.91
N ASP A 64 10.39 21.37 -0.70
CA ASP A 64 11.63 22.16 -0.70
C ASP A 64 11.81 22.90 -2.04
N ARG A 65 11.60 22.20 -3.16
CA ARG A 65 11.63 22.82 -4.50
C ARG A 65 10.53 23.84 -4.70
N ALA A 66 9.32 23.58 -4.18
CA ALA A 66 8.16 24.45 -4.38
C ALA A 66 8.24 25.73 -3.53
N VAL A 67 8.80 25.65 -2.32
CA VAL A 67 8.94 26.77 -1.40
C VAL A 67 10.16 27.63 -1.73
N GLY A 68 11.14 27.09 -2.47
CA GLY A 68 12.26 27.88 -3.00
C GLY A 68 13.02 28.58 -1.88
N ILE A 69 13.32 27.87 -0.78
CA ILE A 69 14.33 28.33 0.18
C ILE A 69 15.68 28.19 -0.53
N ASN A 70 15.93 29.13 -1.43
CA ASN A 70 17.28 29.44 -1.86
C ASN A 70 17.89 30.15 -0.65
N ASP A 71 18.62 29.40 0.17
CA ASP A 71 19.59 30.00 1.07
C ASP A 71 20.66 30.64 0.16
N GLU A 72 20.53 31.94 -0.09
CA GLU A 72 21.68 32.77 -0.46
C GLU A 72 22.72 32.76 0.67
#